data_AF-A0A958MLZ3-F1
#
_entry.id   AF-A0A958MLZ3-F1
#
_cell.length_a   1.000
_cell.length_b   1.000
_cell.length_c   1.000
_cell.angle_alpha   90.00
_cell.angle_beta   90.00
_cell.angle_gamma   90.00
#
_symmetry.space_group_name_H-M   'P 1'
#
loop_
_entity.id
_entity.type
_entity.pdbx_description
1 polymer ?
#
loop_
_entity_poly.entity_id
_entity_poly.type
_entity_poly.pdbx_seq_one_letter_code
_entity_poly.pdbx_strand_id
1 'polypeptide(L)' 'MINLKGKHIYLRALEPEDLDFIYQIENDPSVWEISNTITPYSKFLIKQYLENAHKDIFEVKQLRLVIC' A
#
# COMPACT_ATOMS: atom_id res chain seq x y z
N MET A 1 -21.24 4.72 2.51
CA MET A 1 -20.02 4.97 1.71
C MET A 1 -19.20 6.01 2.45
N ILE A 2 -17.99 5.66 2.89
CA ILE A 2 -17.09 6.61 3.56
C ILE A 2 -16.49 7.48 2.47
N ASN A 3 -16.75 8.79 2.51
CA ASN A 3 -16.27 9.75 1.51
C ASN A 3 -14.97 10.38 2.02
N LEU A 4 -13.84 9.67 1.85
CA LEU A 4 -12.51 10.15 2.27
C LEU A 4 -11.90 11.08 1.21
N LYS A 5 -12.56 12.21 0.93
CA LYS A 5 -12.14 13.16 -0.09
C LYS A 5 -11.68 14.48 0.53
N GLY A 6 -10.43 14.84 0.29
CA GLY A 6 -9.88 16.16 0.58
C GLY A 6 -10.05 17.13 -0.59
N LYS A 7 -9.46 18.32 -0.46
CA LYS A 7 -9.51 19.35 -1.52
C LYS A 7 -8.71 18.97 -2.77
N HIS A 8 -7.62 18.23 -2.59
CA HIS A 8 -6.66 17.89 -3.66
C HIS A 8 -6.44 16.40 -3.84
N ILE A 9 -6.81 15.59 -2.86
CA ILE A 9 -6.56 14.15 -2.82
C ILE A 9 -7.79 13.41 -2.33
N TYR A 10 -7.87 12.12 -2.61
CA TYR A 10 -8.83 11.22 -1.97
C TYR A 10 -8.15 9.93 -1.53
N LEU A 11 -8.76 9.28 -0.55
CA LEU A 11 -8.31 7.98 -0.06
C LEU A 11 -9.25 6.89 -0.55
N ARG A 12 -8.68 5.80 -1.03
CA ARG A 12 -9.41 4.59 -1.41
C ARG A 12 -8.74 3.34 -0.85
N ALA A 13 -9.45 2.21 -0.91
CA ALA A 13 -8.86 0.91 -0.63
C ALA A 13 -7.81 0.53 -1.68
N LEU A 14 -6.89 -0.37 -1.31
CA LEU A 14 -5.89 -0.91 -2.24
C LEU A 14 -6.58 -1.79 -3.29
N GLU A 15 -6.12 -1.69 -4.53
CA GLU A 15 -6.57 -2.49 -5.66
C GLU A 15 -5.37 -3.26 -6.27
N PRO A 16 -5.59 -4.39 -6.96
CA PRO A 16 -4.52 -5.16 -7.57
C PRO A 16 -3.64 -4.36 -8.55
N GLU A 17 -4.20 -3.35 -9.20
CA GLU A 17 -3.54 -2.45 -10.15
C GLU A 17 -2.47 -1.58 -9.48
N ASP A 18 -2.52 -1.39 -8.16
CA ASP A 18 -1.53 -0.64 -7.39
C ASP A 18 -0.20 -1.39 -7.20
N LEU A 19 -0.14 -2.68 -7.57
CA LEU A 19 1.02 -3.54 -7.39
C LEU A 19 2.31 -2.93 -7.94
N ASP A 20 2.28 -2.45 -9.19
CA ASP A 20 3.47 -1.94 -9.86
C ASP A 20 3.95 -0.63 -9.23
N PHE A 21 3.01 0.22 -8.81
CA PHE A 21 3.33 1.46 -8.11
C PHE A 21 3.97 1.20 -6.75
N ILE A 22 3.38 0.32 -5.94
CA ILE A 22 3.92 -0.07 -4.63
C ILE A 22 5.30 -0.71 -4.81
N TYR A 23 5.47 -1.58 -5.80
CA TYR A 23 6.76 -2.21 -6.11
C TYR A 23 7.85 -1.17 -6.42
N GLN A 24 7.54 -0.14 -7.21
CA GLN A 24 8.50 0.90 -7.53
C GLN A 24 8.92 1.70 -6.29
N ILE A 25 7.97 2.09 -5.44
CA ILE A 25 8.25 2.88 -4.23
C ILE A 25 9.03 2.07 -3.20
N GLU A 26 8.59 0.85 -2.90
CA GLU A 26 9.24 0.01 -1.89
C GLU A 26 10.66 -0.41 -2.28
N ASN A 27 10.95 -0.45 -3.58
CA ASN A 27 12.28 -0.78 -4.10
C ASN A 27 13.09 0.45 -4.53
N ASP A 28 12.62 1.67 -4.25
CA ASP A 28 13.39 2.88 -4.53
C ASP A 28 14.41 3.14 -3.41
N PRO A 29 15.73 2.99 -3.66
CA PRO A 29 16.74 3.15 -2.64
C PRO A 29 16.83 4.56 -2.06
N SER A 30 16.31 5.56 -2.78
CA SER A 30 16.32 6.95 -2.32
C SER A 30 15.40 7.20 -1.11
N VAL A 31 14.41 6.33 -0.88
CA VAL A 31 13.47 6.39 0.25
C VAL A 31 13.73 5.34 1.34
N TRP A 32 14.74 4.48 1.16
CA TRP A 32 15.07 3.43 2.14
C TRP A 32 15.53 3.99 3.50
N GLU A 33 16.23 5.12 3.50
CA GLU A 33 16.66 5.78 4.74
C GLU A 33 15.49 6.20 5.64
N ILE A 34 14.30 6.38 5.06
CA ILE A 34 13.10 6.88 5.74
C ILE A 34 12.07 5.76 6.01
N SER A 35 12.06 4.71 5.18
CA SER A 35 11.05 3.63 5.23
C SER A 35 11.38 2.50 6.20
N ASN A 36 12.56 2.49 6.84
CA ASN A 36 13.10 1.35 7.58
C ASN A 36 13.24 0.06 6.75
N THR A 37 13.12 0.15 5.42
CA THR A 37 13.29 -0.97 4.50
C THR A 37 14.77 -1.20 4.25
N ILE A 38 15.25 -2.40 4.57
CA ILE A 38 16.67 -2.79 4.43
C ILE A 38 16.87 -3.74 3.23
N THR A 39 15.79 -4.28 2.68
CA THR A 39 15.82 -5.26 1.59
C THR A 39 14.73 -5.03 0.54
N PRO A 40 15.03 -5.22 -0.75
CA PRO A 40 14.07 -5.07 -1.83
C PRO A 40 12.90 -6.07 -1.71
N TYR A 41 11.67 -5.60 -1.96
CA TYR A 41 10.47 -6.42 -1.96
C TYR A 41 10.24 -7.03 -3.35
N SER A 42 9.98 -8.33 -3.43
CA SER A 42 9.61 -8.97 -4.71
C SER A 42 8.16 -8.65 -5.11
N LYS A 43 7.87 -8.57 -6.41
CA LYS A 43 6.49 -8.41 -6.90
C LYS A 43 5.55 -9.49 -6.36
N PHE A 44 6.05 -10.72 -6.17
CA PHE A 44 5.27 -11.82 -5.60
C PHE A 44 4.85 -11.51 -4.15
N LEU A 45 5.76 -11.02 -3.32
CA LEU A 45 5.48 -10.69 -1.92
C LEU A 45 4.46 -9.56 -1.79
N ILE A 46 4.59 -8.51 -2.63
CA ILE A 46 3.64 -7.39 -2.65
C ILE A 46 2.27 -7.84 -3.16
N LYS A 47 2.22 -8.75 -4.14
CA LYS A 47 0.97 -9.34 -4.61
C LYS A 47 0.26 -10.12 -3.51
N GLN A 48 0.98 -10.98 -2.79
CA GLN A 48 0.41 -11.67 -1.63
C GLN A 48 -0.05 -10.68 -0.55
N TYR A 49 0.67 -9.58 -0.35
CA TYR A 49 0.28 -8.54 0.60
C TYR A 49 -1.04 -7.85 0.20
N LEU A 50 -1.19 -7.48 -1.08
CA LEU A 50 -2.42 -6.92 -1.64
C LEU A 50 -3.59 -7.90 -1.55
N GLU A 51 -3.34 -9.17 -1.88
CA GLU A 51 -4.32 -10.24 -1.72
C GLU A 51 -4.72 -10.46 -0.26
N ASN A 52 -3.93 -10.07 0.73
CA ASN A 52 -4.32 -10.13 2.14
C ASN A 52 -4.89 -8.80 2.68
N ALA A 53 -4.86 -7.72 1.88
CA ALA A 53 -5.28 -6.39 2.32
C ALA A 53 -6.79 -6.23 2.50
N HIS A 54 -7.59 -7.17 1.99
CA HIS A 54 -9.05 -7.22 2.18
C HIS A 54 -9.46 -7.91 3.49
N LYS A 55 -8.52 -8.44 4.29
CA LYS A 55 -8.83 -9.01 5.60
C LYS A 55 -9.42 -7.95 6.50
N ASP A 56 -10.39 -8.36 7.32
CA ASP A 56 -11.14 -7.43 8.15
C ASP A 56 -10.19 -6.67 9.09
N ILE A 57 -10.40 -5.35 9.21
CA ILE A 57 -9.67 -4.48 10.13
C ILE A 57 -9.73 -5.03 11.57
N PHE A 58 -10.82 -5.72 11.94
CA PHE A 58 -10.92 -6.35 13.25
C PHE A 58 -9.97 -7.55 13.44
N GLU A 59 -9.57 -8.22 12.35
CA GLU A 59 -8.58 -9.30 12.37
C GLU A 59 -7.15 -8.76 12.27
N VAL A 60 -6.89 -7.81 11.36
CA VAL A 60 -5.53 -7.32 11.08
C VAL A 60 -5.13 -6.09 11.91
N LYS A 61 -6.08 -5.46 12.59
CA LYS A 61 -5.91 -4.22 13.37
C LYS A 61 -5.24 -3.08 12.60
N GLN A 62 -5.40 -3.08 11.28
CA GLN A 62 -4.77 -2.15 10.35
C GLN A 62 -5.78 -1.74 9.28
N LEU A 63 -5.84 -0.45 8.98
CA LEU A 63 -6.54 0.09 7.82
C LEU A 63 -5.49 0.54 6.80
N ARG A 64 -5.57 0.02 5.58
CA ARG A 64 -4.64 0.33 4.50
C ARG A 64 -5.37 1.12 3.42
N LEU A 65 -4.84 2.29 3.08
CA LEU A 65 -5.44 3.22 2.13
C LEU A 65 -4.39 3.72 1.14
N VAL A 66 -4.83 4.03 -0.07
CA VAL A 66 -4.03 4.63 -1.13
C VAL A 66 -4.43 6.09 -1.29
N ILE A 67 -3.45 6.97 -1.45
CA ILE A 67 -3.65 8.38 -1.80
C ILE A 67 -3.74 8.48 -3.33
N CYS A 68 -4.79 9.13 -3.82
CA CYS A 68 -5.00 9.42 -5.23
C CYS A 68 -5.23 10.92 -5.46
#